data_AF-A0A8B7PG09-F1
#
_entry.id   AF-A0A8B7PG09-F1
#
_cell.length_a   1.000
_cell.length_b   1.000
_cell.length_c   1.000
_cell.angle_alpha   90.00
_cell.angle_beta   90.00
_cell.angle_gamma   90.00
#
_symmetry.space_group_name_H-M   'P 1'
#
loop_
_entity.id
_entity.type
_entity.pdbx_description
1 polymer ?
#
loop_
_entity_poly.entity_id
_entity_poly.type
_entity_poly.pdbx_seq_one_letter_code
_entity_poly.pdbx_strand_id
1 'polypeptide(L)'
;MDAKIRLASRQEAILERLQGLQQQLDQLKSQQLCSSDDVTKGKIATTSLTGIPQFKGSMSNDAVSVGVLEQHQAVLQKLLLLQHRLAKVILRQPGCPTWHPDEEASSVCHDMVVRASPQSPPYSVIVLAGALRAAGYTVLTTSLLHSSLDMGSVPDGLRSAFSSCSVSGGSRSDHQIVVTLVWSAVTAPSLMVSPLHQCPIIGEANIIRYLCRLLPASSPYHYEASASFAHIARTDLVLDSCCTAAQADKKAVAKFLNTVENNLKSSSHGSSVYGECGDVAVWSTLKQLLAQGVTLTPLVTKWFNLRDTIFSPNSSPTASNTRSEFTIKNVSTTDDEENRYNELNVNQKPGEISAPVQSKTKMSSTPQCSSKNSKNELKALEQRNGSIPPNSESKTLLDRHGLENILNSLGIAYETREHPPVMTALELVNHVGDWPGLHMKNLFLRDKKKRQLYLVATRHNAKVQLNSLGKALQCKDLRFADADALYENLGVQPGSVSVFGLVHDDQHRVALVLDDAVNVDTQQRVDFHPLVNTASISVTCSDLMKFLRYTGHVPQFIKFDVEEI
;
A
#
# COMPACT_ATOMS: atom_id res chain seq x y z
N MET A 1 -33.58 3.45 4.58
CA MET A 1 -34.33 3.26 3.30
C MET A 1 -33.76 4.10 2.15
N ASP A 2 -33.29 5.32 2.41
CA ASP A 2 -32.92 6.34 1.42
C ASP A 2 -31.68 6.01 0.54
N ALA A 3 -30.66 5.34 1.09
CA ALA A 3 -29.46 4.94 0.31
C ALA A 3 -29.78 4.00 -0.88
N LYS A 4 -30.82 3.17 -0.78
CA LYS A 4 -31.25 2.29 -1.89
C LYS A 4 -31.89 3.08 -3.03
N ILE A 5 -32.63 4.14 -2.71
CA ILE A 5 -33.25 5.04 -3.70
C ILE A 5 -32.15 5.81 -4.44
N ARG A 6 -31.19 6.39 -3.72
CA ARG A 6 -30.05 7.11 -4.33
C ARG A 6 -29.15 6.21 -5.18
N LEU A 7 -28.98 4.94 -4.79
CA LEU A 7 -28.26 3.96 -5.61
C LEU A 7 -29.06 3.59 -6.88
N ALA A 8 -30.37 3.38 -6.77
CA ALA A 8 -31.23 3.10 -7.92
C ALA A 8 -31.25 4.27 -8.92
N SER A 9 -31.48 5.51 -8.47
CA SER A 9 -31.46 6.69 -9.36
C SER A 9 -30.09 6.92 -10.00
N ARG A 10 -28.99 6.58 -9.30
CA ARG A 10 -27.63 6.63 -9.88
C ARG A 10 -27.37 5.50 -10.88
N GLN A 11 -27.97 4.32 -10.70
CA GLN A 11 -27.94 3.24 -11.69
C GLN A 11 -28.77 3.59 -12.93
N GLU A 12 -29.94 4.18 -12.74
CA GLU A 12 -30.86 4.62 -13.80
C GLU A 12 -30.23 5.70 -14.68
N ALA A 13 -29.65 6.75 -14.09
CA ALA A 13 -28.92 7.79 -14.81
C ALA A 13 -27.66 7.28 -15.56
N ILE A 14 -27.05 6.18 -15.10
CA ILE A 14 -25.95 5.51 -15.82
C ILE A 14 -26.51 4.70 -17.00
N LEU A 15 -27.63 4.00 -16.83
CA LEU A 15 -28.29 3.23 -17.88
C LEU A 15 -28.82 4.12 -19.02
N GLU A 16 -29.45 5.25 -18.70
CA GLU A 16 -29.87 6.24 -19.70
C GLU A 16 -28.68 6.76 -20.52
N ARG A 17 -27.56 7.07 -19.85
CA ARG A 17 -26.36 7.57 -20.53
C ARG A 17 -25.68 6.50 -21.40
N LEU A 18 -25.76 5.22 -21.00
CA LEU A 18 -25.32 4.09 -21.82
C LEU A 18 -26.23 3.87 -23.03
N GLN A 19 -27.56 4.00 -22.89
CA GLN A 19 -28.51 3.94 -24.01
C GLN A 19 -28.30 5.09 -25.00
N GLY A 20 -28.05 6.31 -24.52
CA GLY A 20 -27.72 7.46 -25.38
C GLY A 20 -26.44 7.24 -26.18
N LEU A 21 -25.38 6.71 -25.55
CA LEU A 21 -24.13 6.34 -26.25
C LEU A 21 -24.34 5.21 -27.27
N GLN A 22 -25.19 4.22 -26.97
CA GLN A 22 -25.55 3.16 -27.91
C GLN A 22 -26.30 3.71 -29.13
N GLN A 23 -27.28 4.59 -28.92
CA GLN A 23 -27.99 5.26 -30.02
C GLN A 23 -27.07 6.13 -30.88
N GLN A 24 -26.12 6.84 -30.28
CA GLN A 24 -25.10 7.61 -31.02
C GLN A 24 -24.19 6.69 -31.85
N LEU A 25 -23.79 5.55 -31.29
CA LEU A 25 -22.99 4.54 -32.01
C LEU A 25 -23.76 3.95 -33.20
N ASP A 26 -25.05 3.67 -33.05
CA ASP A 26 -25.87 3.09 -34.11
C ASP A 26 -26.30 4.15 -35.15
N GLN A 27 -26.41 5.43 -34.78
CA GLN A 27 -26.49 6.56 -35.71
C GLN A 27 -25.20 6.71 -36.54
N LEU A 28 -24.01 6.58 -35.94
CA LEU A 28 -22.75 6.65 -36.67
C LEU A 28 -22.56 5.47 -37.63
N LYS A 29 -22.95 4.25 -37.22
CA LYS A 29 -22.97 3.07 -38.10
C LYS A 29 -23.92 3.23 -39.28
N SER A 30 -25.13 3.76 -39.04
CA SER A 30 -26.11 4.00 -40.12
C SER A 30 -25.68 5.12 -41.06
N GLN A 31 -24.97 6.15 -40.58
CA GLN A 31 -24.35 7.17 -41.44
C GLN A 31 -23.19 6.60 -42.29
N GLN A 32 -22.42 5.64 -41.77
CA GLN A 32 -21.43 4.89 -42.56
C GLN A 32 -22.08 3.98 -43.62
N LEU A 33 -23.24 3.38 -43.35
CA LEU A 33 -23.97 2.55 -44.32
C LEU A 33 -24.66 3.40 -45.40
N CYS A 34 -25.22 4.57 -45.07
CA CYS A 34 -25.82 5.49 -46.05
C CYS A 34 -24.80 6.19 -46.96
N SER A 35 -23.49 6.06 -46.71
CA SER A 35 -22.43 6.64 -47.55
C SER A 35 -21.75 5.64 -48.49
N SER A 36 -22.22 4.39 -48.53
CA SER A 36 -21.68 3.31 -49.40
C SER A 36 -22.58 2.90 -50.58
N ASP A 37 -23.79 3.47 -50.72
CA ASP A 37 -24.78 3.08 -51.74
C ASP A 37 -24.74 3.93 -53.03
N ASP A 38 -23.58 4.52 -53.36
CA ASP A 38 -23.35 5.08 -54.69
C ASP A 38 -22.01 4.62 -55.29
N VAL A 39 -22.02 4.32 -56.59
CA VAL A 39 -21.00 3.64 -57.41
C VAL A 39 -21.12 2.10 -57.51
N THR A 40 -22.06 1.67 -58.35
CA THR A 40 -21.92 0.41 -59.10
C THR A 40 -20.88 0.56 -60.21
N LYS A 41 -19.82 -0.27 -60.20
CA LYS A 41 -19.13 -0.95 -61.34
C LYS A 41 -17.60 -1.02 -61.17
N GLY A 42 -17.08 -2.25 -61.19
CA GLY A 42 -15.88 -2.57 -61.99
C GLY A 42 -14.57 -2.90 -61.27
N LYS A 43 -14.19 -4.19 -61.38
CA LYS A 43 -12.83 -4.77 -61.43
C LYS A 43 -11.85 -4.59 -60.25
N ILE A 44 -11.38 -5.76 -59.82
CA ILE A 44 -10.16 -6.00 -59.05
C ILE A 44 -8.91 -5.61 -59.85
N ALA A 45 -7.96 -4.88 -59.25
CA ALA A 45 -6.51 -5.09 -59.42
C ALA A 45 -5.67 -4.29 -58.41
N THR A 46 -4.57 -4.89 -57.98
CA THR A 46 -3.43 -4.30 -57.25
C THR A 46 -2.72 -3.17 -57.99
N THR A 47 -2.07 -2.23 -57.26
CA THR A 47 -0.60 -1.93 -57.30
C THR A 47 -0.29 -0.62 -56.54
N SER A 48 1.00 -0.36 -56.29
CA SER A 48 1.59 0.55 -55.30
C SER A 48 1.79 2.03 -55.70
N LEU A 49 1.86 2.87 -54.66
CA LEU A 49 2.82 3.98 -54.43
C LEU A 49 2.78 5.28 -55.27
N THR A 50 3.01 6.38 -54.53
CA THR A 50 3.43 7.75 -54.92
C THR A 50 2.41 8.70 -55.58
N GLY A 51 2.41 9.97 -55.11
CA GLY A 51 1.71 11.09 -55.75
C GLY A 51 0.87 11.96 -54.79
N ILE A 52 1.48 12.97 -54.15
CA ILE A 52 0.76 14.01 -53.37
C ILE A 52 0.32 15.14 -54.31
N PRO A 53 -0.91 15.65 -54.16
CA PRO A 53 -1.07 17.11 -54.05
C PRO A 53 -1.63 17.52 -52.68
N GLN A 54 -1.13 18.63 -52.15
CA GLN A 54 -1.55 19.18 -50.85
C GLN A 54 -2.99 19.73 -50.92
N PHE A 55 -3.85 19.29 -50.00
CA PHE A 55 -5.08 20.01 -49.69
C PHE A 55 -4.92 20.75 -48.36
N LYS A 56 -4.97 22.09 -48.39
CA LYS A 56 -5.02 22.91 -47.18
C LYS A 56 -6.45 22.90 -46.63
N GLY A 57 -6.69 22.10 -45.60
CA GLY A 57 -7.91 22.12 -44.81
C GLY A 57 -7.59 21.73 -43.37
N SER A 58 -7.72 22.65 -42.42
CA SER A 58 -7.49 22.38 -41.01
C SER A 58 -8.75 21.80 -40.36
N MET A 59 -8.69 20.57 -39.84
CA MET A 59 -9.48 20.10 -38.70
C MET A 59 -8.71 18.98 -37.96
N SER A 60 -9.22 18.60 -36.78
CA SER A 60 -8.50 18.00 -35.66
C SER A 60 -8.17 16.51 -35.75
N ASN A 61 -7.28 16.07 -34.84
CA ASN A 61 -6.85 14.70 -34.57
C ASN A 61 -7.99 13.69 -34.25
N ASP A 62 -7.57 12.42 -34.17
CA ASP A 62 -8.21 11.29 -33.48
C ASP A 62 -9.32 10.53 -34.20
N ALA A 63 -8.97 9.99 -35.37
CA ALA A 63 -9.57 8.75 -35.88
C ALA A 63 -9.15 7.55 -35.00
N VAL A 64 -9.82 7.35 -33.86
CA VAL A 64 -9.65 6.16 -33.02
C VAL A 64 -10.08 4.93 -33.82
N SER A 65 -9.15 4.00 -34.09
CA SER A 65 -9.48 2.81 -34.89
C SER A 65 -10.52 1.93 -34.20
N VAL A 66 -11.41 1.30 -35.00
CA VAL A 66 -12.52 0.47 -34.51
C VAL A 66 -12.04 -0.63 -33.54
N GLY A 67 -10.87 -1.23 -33.78
CA GLY A 67 -10.29 -2.25 -32.89
C GLY A 67 -9.94 -1.75 -31.49
N VAL A 68 -9.65 -0.45 -31.30
CA VAL A 68 -9.45 0.14 -29.97
C VAL A 68 -10.78 0.28 -29.23
N LEU A 69 -11.86 0.62 -29.95
CA LEU A 69 -13.21 0.69 -29.39
C LEU A 69 -13.72 -0.71 -29.01
N GLU A 70 -13.45 -1.74 -29.81
CA GLU A 70 -13.78 -3.14 -29.49
C GLU A 70 -12.97 -3.66 -28.28
N GLN A 71 -11.69 -3.32 -28.17
CA GLN A 71 -10.88 -3.61 -26.99
C GLN A 71 -11.44 -2.92 -25.74
N HIS A 72 -11.82 -1.64 -25.83
CA HIS A 72 -12.48 -0.93 -24.74
C HIS A 72 -13.84 -1.57 -24.38
N GLN A 73 -14.65 -2.01 -25.35
CA GLN A 73 -15.90 -2.71 -25.11
C GLN A 73 -15.69 -4.03 -24.35
N ALA A 74 -14.66 -4.81 -24.70
CA ALA A 74 -14.30 -6.04 -24.00
C ALA A 74 -13.79 -5.77 -22.56
N VAL A 75 -13.04 -4.69 -22.34
CA VAL A 75 -12.62 -4.24 -21.00
C VAL A 75 -13.82 -3.78 -20.16
N LEU A 76 -14.75 -3.03 -20.75
CA LEU A 76 -15.97 -2.58 -20.09
C LEU A 76 -16.88 -3.75 -19.69
N GLN A 77 -17.05 -4.76 -20.56
CA GLN A 77 -17.78 -5.98 -20.20
C GLN A 77 -17.12 -6.76 -19.07
N LYS A 78 -15.78 -6.86 -19.04
CA LYS A 78 -15.03 -7.47 -17.93
C LYS A 78 -15.21 -6.68 -16.63
N LEU A 79 -15.21 -5.34 -16.69
CA LEU A 79 -15.51 -4.46 -15.55
C LEU A 79 -16.93 -4.66 -15.00
N LEU A 80 -17.93 -4.76 -15.89
CA LEU A 80 -19.33 -5.01 -15.52
C LEU A 80 -19.52 -6.39 -14.87
N LEU A 81 -18.83 -7.42 -15.41
CA LEU A 81 -18.80 -8.77 -14.83
C LEU A 81 -18.11 -8.77 -13.45
N LEU A 82 -16.99 -8.06 -13.31
CA LEU A 82 -16.28 -7.89 -12.05
C LEU A 82 -17.14 -7.17 -11.00
N GLN A 83 -17.85 -6.10 -11.38
CA GLN A 83 -18.80 -5.41 -10.49
C GLN A 83 -19.94 -6.34 -10.05
N HIS A 84 -20.52 -7.13 -10.97
CA HIS A 84 -21.57 -8.08 -10.63
C HIS A 84 -21.08 -9.23 -9.71
N ARG A 85 -19.82 -9.66 -9.87
CA ARG A 85 -19.16 -10.60 -8.94
C ARG A 85 -18.88 -9.96 -7.58
N LEU A 86 -18.38 -8.73 -7.55
CA LEU A 86 -18.11 -7.97 -6.33
C LEU A 86 -19.39 -7.75 -5.51
N ALA A 87 -20.49 -7.38 -6.17
CA ALA A 87 -21.80 -7.25 -5.53
C ALA A 87 -22.29 -8.54 -4.86
N LYS A 88 -21.99 -9.71 -5.45
CA LYS A 88 -22.29 -11.03 -4.86
C LYS A 88 -21.36 -11.41 -3.69
N VAL A 89 -20.13 -10.89 -3.66
CA VAL A 89 -19.16 -11.10 -2.56
C VAL A 89 -19.47 -10.20 -1.37
N ILE A 90 -19.78 -8.91 -1.61
CA ILE A 90 -20.12 -7.93 -0.56
C ILE A 90 -21.38 -8.36 0.21
N LEU A 91 -22.34 -9.03 -0.44
CA LEU A 91 -23.54 -9.57 0.20
C LEU A 91 -23.30 -10.84 1.07
N ARG A 92 -22.06 -11.31 1.23
CA ARG A 92 -21.76 -12.58 1.92
C ARG A 92 -20.66 -12.53 3.00
N GLN A 93 -20.08 -11.37 3.30
CA GLN A 93 -19.07 -11.27 4.36
C GLN A 93 -19.63 -10.71 5.67
N PRO A 94 -19.86 -11.54 6.71
CA PRO A 94 -19.90 -11.03 8.08
C PRO A 94 -18.50 -10.51 8.45
N GLY A 95 -18.42 -9.29 9.00
CA GLY A 95 -17.18 -8.72 9.53
C GLY A 95 -16.56 -7.55 8.75
N CYS A 96 -17.11 -7.13 7.61
CA CYS A 96 -16.76 -5.84 7.00
C CYS A 96 -17.61 -4.72 7.65
N PRO A 97 -17.03 -3.74 8.37
CA PRO A 97 -17.83 -2.71 9.04
C PRO A 97 -18.48 -1.78 8.01
N THR A 98 -19.81 -1.88 7.85
CA THR A 98 -20.61 -0.82 7.23
C THR A 98 -20.87 0.26 8.27
N TRP A 99 -20.09 1.34 8.24
CA TRP A 99 -20.27 2.43 9.20
C TRP A 99 -21.54 3.24 8.88
N HIS A 100 -22.53 3.15 9.75
CA HIS A 100 -23.69 4.03 9.79
C HIS A 100 -23.59 4.94 11.02
N PRO A 101 -23.74 6.27 10.89
CA PRO A 101 -23.70 7.19 12.03
C PRO A 101 -24.90 7.07 12.99
N ASP A 102 -25.98 6.41 12.57
CA ASP A 102 -27.30 6.47 13.23
C ASP A 102 -27.85 5.11 13.72
N GLU A 103 -27.01 4.08 13.90
CA GLU A 103 -27.40 2.84 14.59
C GLU A 103 -26.54 2.63 15.86
N GLU A 104 -27.17 2.09 16.91
CA GLU A 104 -26.62 2.07 18.27
C GLU A 104 -25.21 1.48 18.34
N ALA A 105 -24.34 2.16 19.10
CA ALA A 105 -22.89 1.96 19.09
C ALA A 105 -22.48 0.50 19.35
N SER A 106 -22.17 -0.23 18.27
CA SER A 106 -21.43 -1.47 18.35
C SER A 106 -20.05 -1.19 18.95
N SER A 107 -19.78 -1.76 20.12
CA SER A 107 -18.64 -1.47 21.00
C SER A 107 -17.29 -2.02 20.52
N VAL A 108 -17.13 -2.21 19.20
CA VAL A 108 -15.94 -2.81 18.61
C VAL A 108 -14.86 -1.74 18.40
N CYS A 109 -13.84 -1.77 19.27
CA CYS A 109 -12.62 -1.00 19.11
C CYS A 109 -11.90 -1.34 17.80
N HIS A 110 -11.69 -0.33 16.94
CA HIS A 110 -10.97 -0.48 15.68
C HIS A 110 -9.45 -0.31 15.92
N ASP A 111 -8.77 -1.42 16.25
CA ASP A 111 -7.33 -1.43 16.52
C ASP A 111 -6.52 -1.55 15.21
N MET A 112 -5.56 -0.64 15.04
CA MET A 112 -4.78 -0.43 13.82
C MET A 112 -3.30 -0.39 14.17
N VAL A 113 -2.51 -1.33 13.66
CA VAL A 113 -1.05 -1.33 13.84
C VAL A 113 -0.38 -0.78 12.59
N VAL A 114 0.23 0.40 12.70
CA VAL A 114 1.11 0.95 11.66
C VAL A 114 2.54 0.60 12.05
N ARG A 115 3.31 -0.02 11.15
CA ARG A 115 4.76 -0.22 11.32
C ARG A 115 5.48 0.72 10.37
N ALA A 116 6.50 1.44 10.86
CA ALA A 116 7.24 2.40 10.04
C ALA A 116 8.70 2.59 10.48
N SER A 117 9.51 3.16 9.59
CA SER A 117 10.89 3.54 9.88
C SER A 117 10.99 4.93 10.50
N PRO A 118 11.90 5.16 11.48
CA PRO A 118 12.21 6.49 12.00
C PRO A 118 12.93 7.40 10.98
N GLN A 119 13.52 6.81 9.93
CA GLN A 119 14.16 7.56 8.83
C GLN A 119 13.14 8.06 7.79
N SER A 120 11.92 7.51 7.78
CA SER A 120 10.80 7.93 6.94
C SER A 120 9.48 7.94 7.73
N PRO A 121 9.29 8.88 8.69
CA PRO A 121 8.13 8.85 9.58
C PRO A 121 6.83 9.19 8.84
N PRO A 122 5.74 8.42 9.03
CA PRO A 122 4.49 8.61 8.29
C PRO A 122 3.65 9.72 8.92
N TYR A 123 4.07 10.97 8.78
CA TYR A 123 3.47 12.12 9.47
C TYR A 123 1.97 12.29 9.14
N SER A 124 1.52 11.86 7.96
CA SER A 124 0.10 11.86 7.57
C SER A 124 -0.80 11.12 8.57
N VAL A 125 -0.29 10.08 9.24
CA VAL A 125 -1.05 9.28 10.20
C VAL A 125 -1.44 10.11 11.43
N ILE A 126 -0.60 11.05 11.90
CA ILE A 126 -0.97 11.97 12.99
C ILE A 126 -2.09 12.90 12.54
N VAL A 127 -1.96 13.48 11.35
CA VAL A 127 -2.93 14.45 10.82
C VAL A 127 -4.30 13.80 10.67
N LEU A 128 -4.35 12.60 10.10
CA LEU A 128 -5.59 11.87 9.90
C LEU A 128 -6.17 11.31 11.21
N ALA A 129 -5.34 10.92 12.19
CA ALA A 129 -5.82 10.63 13.54
C ALA A 129 -6.39 11.89 14.23
N GLY A 130 -5.81 13.07 13.99
CA GLY A 130 -6.38 14.35 14.40
C GLY A 130 -7.72 14.66 13.72
N ALA A 131 -7.82 14.41 12.41
CA ALA A 131 -9.06 14.56 11.65
C ALA A 131 -10.17 13.60 12.15
N LEU A 132 -9.82 12.37 12.53
CA LEU A 132 -10.76 11.41 13.13
C LEU A 132 -11.27 11.90 14.49
N ARG A 133 -10.41 12.47 15.34
CA ARG A 133 -10.86 13.13 16.59
C ARG A 133 -11.77 14.32 16.32
N ALA A 134 -11.44 15.16 15.34
CA ALA A 134 -12.26 16.30 14.94
C ALA A 134 -13.62 15.89 14.33
N ALA A 135 -13.71 14.69 13.76
CA ALA A 135 -14.95 14.08 13.28
C ALA A 135 -15.81 13.46 14.40
N GLY A 136 -15.35 13.50 15.67
CA GLY A 136 -16.09 13.02 16.84
C GLY A 136 -15.69 11.64 17.37
N TYR A 137 -14.70 10.96 16.75
CA TYR A 137 -14.27 9.65 17.22
C TYR A 137 -13.35 9.73 18.45
N THR A 138 -13.48 8.78 19.39
CA THR A 138 -12.49 8.58 20.46
C THR A 138 -11.26 7.84 19.91
N VAL A 139 -10.18 8.58 19.64
CA VAL A 139 -8.96 8.05 18.99
C VAL A 139 -7.74 8.06 19.93
N LEU A 140 -7.19 6.88 20.21
CA LEU A 140 -5.92 6.69 20.92
C LEU A 140 -4.77 6.51 19.92
N THR A 141 -3.73 7.34 19.99
CA THR A 141 -2.47 7.12 19.24
C THR A 141 -1.35 6.74 20.21
N THR A 142 -0.74 5.57 20.02
CA THR A 142 0.37 5.08 20.84
C THR A 142 1.64 4.85 20.00
N SER A 143 2.81 5.03 20.61
CA SER A 143 4.11 4.86 19.95
C SER A 143 4.96 3.81 20.67
N LEU A 144 5.37 2.78 19.94
CA LEU A 144 6.13 1.62 20.44
C LEU A 144 7.42 1.43 19.64
N LEU A 145 8.47 0.91 20.30
CA LEU A 145 9.72 0.52 19.65
C LEU A 145 9.73 -0.99 19.41
N HIS A 146 10.03 -1.43 18.19
CA HIS A 146 10.27 -2.84 17.88
C HIS A 146 11.73 -3.22 18.17
N SER A 147 11.95 -4.48 18.57
CA SER A 147 13.27 -5.06 18.88
C SER A 147 14.31 -5.04 17.74
N SER A 148 13.93 -4.63 16.53
CA SER A 148 14.83 -4.40 15.40
C SER A 148 15.56 -3.04 15.45
N LEU A 149 15.28 -2.20 16.45
CA LEU A 149 15.86 -0.88 16.62
C LEU A 149 16.32 -0.69 18.07
N ASP A 150 17.48 -0.08 18.25
CA ASP A 150 18.03 0.21 19.57
C ASP A 150 17.27 1.33 20.29
N MET A 151 17.34 1.31 21.63
CA MET A 151 16.81 2.34 22.54
C MET A 151 17.58 3.66 22.39
N GLY A 152 17.26 4.38 21.32
CA GLY A 152 17.91 5.63 20.89
C GLY A 152 17.65 5.95 19.41
N SER A 153 17.27 4.94 18.62
CA SER A 153 17.02 5.04 17.16
C SER A 153 15.82 5.92 16.75
N VAL A 154 15.03 6.40 17.73
CA VAL A 154 13.80 7.16 17.51
C VAL A 154 13.84 8.39 18.42
N PRO A 155 13.95 9.62 17.89
CA PRO A 155 14.00 10.84 18.69
C PRO A 155 12.76 11.01 19.56
N ASP A 156 12.92 11.55 20.78
CA ASP A 156 11.81 11.68 21.72
C ASP A 156 10.69 12.62 21.21
N GLY A 157 11.06 13.69 20.49
CA GLY A 157 10.10 14.56 19.81
C GLY A 157 9.29 13.86 18.72
N LEU A 158 9.81 12.78 18.15
CA LEU A 158 9.09 11.94 17.19
C LEU A 158 8.19 10.93 17.92
N ARG A 159 8.68 10.31 19.01
CA ARG A 159 7.86 9.43 19.87
C ARG A 159 6.66 10.17 20.46
N SER A 160 6.85 11.38 20.96
CA SER A 160 5.80 12.21 21.56
C SER A 160 4.80 12.72 20.51
N ALA A 161 5.24 13.13 19.32
CA ALA A 161 4.33 13.54 18.23
C ALA A 161 3.33 12.44 17.82
N PHE A 162 3.73 11.16 17.88
CA PHE A 162 2.88 10.01 17.61
C PHE A 162 2.22 9.39 18.87
N SER A 163 2.39 10.01 20.04
CA SER A 163 1.78 9.57 21.31
C SER A 163 0.79 10.61 21.81
N SER A 164 -0.51 10.34 21.68
CA SER A 164 -1.50 11.14 22.40
C SER A 164 -1.47 10.66 23.85
N CYS A 165 -1.10 11.53 24.78
CA CYS A 165 -1.21 11.22 26.20
C CYS A 165 -2.70 11.03 26.53
N SER A 166 -3.15 9.77 26.64
CA SER A 166 -4.45 9.45 27.18
C SER A 166 -4.51 9.99 28.60
N VAL A 167 -5.58 10.72 28.93
CA VAL A 167 -5.86 11.10 30.31
C VAL A 167 -5.80 9.83 31.17
N SER A 168 -5.05 9.92 32.27
CA SER A 168 -4.64 8.80 33.11
C SER A 168 -5.75 7.79 33.40
N GLY A 169 -5.63 6.56 32.86
CA GLY A 169 -6.38 5.39 33.32
C GLY A 169 -7.28 4.67 32.31
N GLY A 170 -7.50 5.21 31.10
CA GLY A 170 -8.37 4.57 30.09
C GLY A 170 -7.78 3.28 29.48
N SER A 171 -8.64 2.28 29.27
CA SER A 171 -8.33 1.03 28.56
C SER A 171 -8.37 1.24 27.03
N ARG A 172 -7.74 0.33 26.27
CA ARG A 172 -7.82 0.32 24.79
C ARG A 172 -9.27 0.16 24.32
N SER A 173 -10.08 -0.60 25.06
CA SER A 173 -11.52 -0.81 24.84
C SER A 173 -12.35 0.47 24.84
N ASP A 174 -11.86 1.54 25.47
CA ASP A 174 -12.63 2.76 25.72
C ASP A 174 -12.55 3.74 24.53
N HIS A 175 -11.79 3.35 23.50
CA HIS A 175 -11.53 4.13 22.30
C HIS A 175 -12.13 3.41 21.07
N GLN A 176 -12.88 4.14 20.27
CA GLN A 176 -13.46 3.63 19.01
C GLN A 176 -12.37 3.30 17.99
N ILE A 177 -11.26 4.05 17.99
CA ILE A 177 -10.12 3.82 17.09
C ILE A 177 -8.83 3.85 17.90
N VAL A 178 -7.98 2.83 17.73
CA VAL A 178 -6.65 2.78 18.34
C VAL A 178 -5.62 2.67 17.22
N VAL A 179 -4.71 3.63 17.13
CA VAL A 179 -3.60 3.62 16.17
C VAL A 179 -2.29 3.40 16.93
N THR A 180 -1.71 2.22 16.74
CA THR A 180 -0.46 1.80 17.36
C THR A 180 0.67 1.92 16.34
N LEU A 181 1.50 2.95 16.47
CA LEU A 181 2.70 3.10 15.64
C LEU A 181 3.86 2.30 16.25
N VAL A 182 4.38 1.34 15.49
CA VAL A 182 5.52 0.49 15.83
C VAL A 182 6.73 0.88 14.99
N TRP A 183 7.70 1.55 15.60
CA TRP A 183 8.97 1.88 14.97
C TRP A 183 9.79 0.61 14.72
N SER A 184 10.17 0.35 13.48
CA SER A 184 10.92 -0.83 13.06
C SER A 184 11.85 -0.50 11.89
N ALA A 185 12.91 -1.29 11.69
CA ALA A 185 13.70 -1.24 10.48
C ALA A 185 12.89 -1.83 9.30
N VAL A 186 12.09 -0.99 8.63
CA VAL A 186 11.30 -1.33 7.44
C VAL A 186 11.54 -0.31 6.33
N THR A 187 11.49 -0.74 5.07
CA THR A 187 11.74 0.11 3.89
C THR A 187 10.53 0.95 3.48
N ALA A 188 9.33 0.51 3.81
CA ALA A 188 8.08 1.24 3.59
C ALA A 188 7.17 1.06 4.82
N PRO A 189 6.34 2.07 5.17
CA PRO A 189 5.36 1.91 6.24
C PRO A 189 4.26 0.94 5.82
N SER A 190 3.72 0.18 6.78
CA SER A 190 2.64 -0.79 6.56
C SER A 190 1.57 -0.69 7.64
N LEU A 191 0.30 -0.70 7.25
CA LEU A 191 -0.85 -0.77 8.15
C LEU A 191 -1.43 -2.20 8.19
N MET A 192 -1.79 -2.68 9.37
CA MET A 192 -2.50 -3.93 9.61
C MET A 192 -3.62 -3.70 10.62
N VAL A 193 -4.85 -4.06 10.27
CA VAL A 193 -6.03 -3.90 11.15
C VAL A 193 -6.46 -5.23 11.73
N SER A 194 -6.65 -6.26 10.88
CA SER A 194 -6.81 -7.64 11.34
C SER A 194 -5.74 -8.55 10.74
N PRO A 195 -4.74 -9.01 11.53
CA PRO A 195 -3.72 -9.95 11.06
C PRO A 195 -4.28 -11.30 10.55
N LEU A 196 -5.52 -11.63 10.93
CA LEU A 196 -6.20 -12.87 10.57
C LEU A 196 -7.01 -12.78 9.27
N HIS A 197 -7.39 -11.57 8.85
CA HIS A 197 -8.34 -11.34 7.76
C HIS A 197 -7.85 -10.33 6.71
N GLN A 198 -6.62 -9.83 6.84
CA GLN A 198 -6.11 -8.76 5.99
C GLN A 198 -4.61 -8.89 5.70
N CYS A 199 -4.23 -8.86 4.43
CA CYS A 199 -2.86 -8.54 4.03
C CYS A 199 -2.47 -7.13 4.52
N PRO A 200 -1.20 -6.90 4.89
CA PRO A 200 -0.73 -5.56 5.26
C PRO A 200 -0.89 -4.56 4.10
N ILE A 201 -1.48 -3.40 4.39
CA ILE A 201 -1.55 -2.27 3.46
C ILE A 201 -0.17 -1.59 3.47
N ILE A 202 0.60 -1.75 2.38
CA ILE A 202 1.96 -1.22 2.26
C ILE A 202 1.94 0.15 1.55
N GLY A 203 2.77 1.09 2.04
CA GLY A 203 2.99 2.42 1.48
C GLY A 203 2.07 3.48 2.09
N GLU A 204 2.65 4.63 2.46
CA GLU A 204 1.93 5.68 3.19
C GLU A 204 0.71 6.20 2.42
N ALA A 205 0.82 6.34 1.10
CA ALA A 205 -0.31 6.68 0.23
C ALA A 205 -1.53 5.76 0.41
N ASN A 206 -1.32 4.46 0.59
CA ASN A 206 -2.41 3.50 0.78
C ASN A 206 -2.95 3.52 2.22
N ILE A 207 -2.09 3.85 3.20
CA ILE A 207 -2.51 4.10 4.59
C ILE A 207 -3.38 5.36 4.66
N ILE A 208 -3.03 6.43 3.94
CA ILE A 208 -3.83 7.65 3.79
C ILE A 208 -5.19 7.31 3.19
N ARG A 209 -5.23 6.61 2.05
CA ARG A 209 -6.48 6.13 1.41
C ARG A 209 -7.38 5.36 2.38
N TYR A 210 -6.80 4.49 3.21
CA TYR A 210 -7.55 3.74 4.22
C TYR A 210 -8.14 4.67 5.29
N LEU A 211 -7.31 5.50 5.92
CA LEU A 211 -7.71 6.41 6.99
C LEU A 211 -8.75 7.46 6.52
N CYS A 212 -8.63 7.95 5.28
CA CYS A 212 -9.59 8.86 4.68
C CYS A 212 -10.99 8.25 4.53
N ARG A 213 -11.10 6.94 4.30
CA ARG A 213 -12.40 6.24 4.19
C ARG A 213 -13.07 5.98 5.54
N LEU A 214 -12.34 6.07 6.66
CA LEU A 214 -12.91 6.01 8.01
C LEU A 214 -13.59 7.34 8.43
N LEU A 215 -13.27 8.44 7.75
CA LEU A 215 -13.85 9.74 8.03
C LEU A 215 -15.27 9.84 7.46
N PRO A 216 -16.18 10.62 8.09
CA PRO A 216 -17.53 10.83 7.56
C PRO A 216 -17.47 11.55 6.20
N ALA A 217 -18.50 11.38 5.38
CA ALA A 217 -18.62 11.99 4.05
C ALA A 217 -18.54 13.53 4.04
N SER A 218 -18.82 14.17 5.18
CA SER A 218 -18.69 15.61 5.40
C SER A 218 -17.25 16.08 5.67
N SER A 219 -16.30 15.17 5.88
CA SER A 219 -14.90 15.50 6.16
C SER A 219 -14.18 15.97 4.88
N PRO A 220 -13.43 17.10 4.92
CA PRO A 220 -12.68 17.57 3.76
C PRO A 220 -11.52 16.63 3.35
N TYR A 221 -11.16 15.69 4.23
CA TYR A 221 -10.17 14.66 3.94
C TYR A 221 -10.77 13.42 3.26
N HIS A 222 -12.10 13.21 3.29
CA HIS A 222 -12.76 12.09 2.60
C HIS A 222 -13.00 12.44 1.12
N TYR A 223 -11.90 12.48 0.36
CA TYR A 223 -11.89 12.91 -1.05
C TYR A 223 -12.78 12.08 -1.99
N GLU A 224 -13.14 10.85 -1.63
CA GLU A 224 -14.05 9.99 -2.42
C GLU A 224 -15.55 10.31 -2.24
N ALA A 225 -15.94 10.97 -1.15
CA ALA A 225 -17.36 11.02 -0.73
C ALA A 225 -18.21 12.06 -1.47
N SER A 226 -17.63 13.20 -1.88
CA SER A 226 -18.35 14.32 -2.49
C SER A 226 -17.68 14.90 -3.73
N ALA A 227 -16.58 14.29 -4.21
CA ALA A 227 -15.80 14.83 -5.30
C ALA A 227 -16.15 14.21 -6.67
N SER A 228 -15.87 14.96 -7.74
CA SER A 228 -15.98 14.43 -9.10
C SER A 228 -14.88 13.39 -9.37
N PHE A 229 -15.13 12.46 -10.31
CA PHE A 229 -14.13 11.46 -10.71
C PHE A 229 -12.78 12.08 -11.12
N ALA A 230 -12.80 13.25 -11.77
CA ALA A 230 -11.60 14.00 -12.14
C ALA A 230 -10.80 14.53 -10.93
N HIS A 231 -11.48 14.86 -9.82
CA HIS A 231 -10.80 15.22 -8.57
C HIS A 231 -10.19 13.98 -7.90
N ILE A 232 -10.96 12.89 -7.77
CA ILE A 232 -10.49 11.61 -7.19
C ILE A 232 -9.23 11.13 -7.91
N ALA A 233 -9.27 11.04 -9.25
CA ALA A 233 -8.14 10.63 -10.07
C ALA A 233 -6.92 11.57 -9.95
N ARG A 234 -7.13 12.88 -9.74
CA ARG A 234 -6.04 13.84 -9.49
C ARG A 234 -5.41 13.62 -8.11
N THR A 235 -6.21 13.42 -7.07
CA THR A 235 -5.71 13.14 -5.71
C THR A 235 -4.95 11.81 -5.66
N ASP A 236 -5.46 10.77 -6.34
CA ASP A 236 -4.76 9.47 -6.46
C ASP A 236 -3.43 9.58 -7.20
N LEU A 237 -3.38 10.32 -8.32
CA LEU A 237 -2.12 10.56 -9.05
C LEU A 237 -1.06 11.26 -8.19
N VAL A 238 -1.50 12.15 -7.28
CA VAL A 238 -0.61 12.85 -6.33
C VAL A 238 -0.15 11.92 -5.21
N LEU A 239 -1.05 11.10 -4.66
CA LEU A 239 -0.73 10.05 -3.69
C LEU A 239 0.32 9.07 -4.23
N ASP A 240 0.17 8.63 -5.48
CA ASP A 240 1.13 7.70 -6.13
C ASP A 240 2.46 8.39 -6.46
N SER A 241 2.42 9.69 -6.79
CA SER A 241 3.63 10.51 -6.95
C SER A 241 4.40 10.68 -5.64
N CYS A 242 3.70 10.84 -4.52
CA CYS A 242 4.28 10.86 -3.17
C CYS A 242 4.92 9.51 -2.82
N CYS A 243 4.21 8.41 -3.05
CA CYS A 243 4.72 7.05 -2.83
C CYS A 243 6.01 6.79 -3.62
N THR A 244 6.02 7.20 -4.89
CA THR A 244 7.21 7.13 -5.75
C THR A 244 8.37 7.95 -5.18
N ALA A 245 8.13 9.19 -4.74
CA ALA A 245 9.17 10.06 -4.20
C ALA A 245 9.80 9.55 -2.90
N ALA A 246 9.00 8.94 -2.02
CA ALA A 246 9.46 8.45 -0.71
C ALA A 246 10.38 7.22 -0.78
N GLN A 247 10.39 6.49 -1.90
CA GLN A 247 11.10 5.20 -2.04
C GLN A 247 12.21 5.20 -3.11
N ALA A 248 12.43 6.32 -3.81
CA ALA A 248 13.20 6.34 -5.05
C ALA A 248 14.42 7.28 -5.03
N ASP A 249 15.13 7.30 -6.16
CA ASP A 249 16.38 8.03 -6.33
C ASP A 249 16.19 9.57 -6.42
N LYS A 250 17.33 10.28 -6.49
CA LYS A 250 17.35 11.74 -6.65
C LYS A 250 16.59 12.24 -7.88
N LYS A 251 16.46 11.41 -8.94
CA LYS A 251 15.75 11.76 -10.17
C LYS A 251 14.24 11.70 -9.98
N ALA A 252 13.73 10.69 -9.28
CA ALA A 252 12.32 10.59 -8.90
C ALA A 252 11.92 11.72 -7.94
N VAL A 253 12.74 12.02 -6.93
CA VAL A 253 12.53 13.17 -6.02
C VAL A 253 12.48 14.49 -6.80
N ALA A 254 13.41 14.72 -7.73
CA ALA A 254 13.40 15.92 -8.58
C ALA A 254 12.14 16.01 -9.47
N LYS A 255 11.68 14.88 -10.03
CA LYS A 255 10.42 14.82 -10.80
C LYS A 255 9.22 15.19 -9.93
N PHE A 256 9.12 14.64 -8.71
CA PHE A 256 8.07 14.96 -7.75
C PHE A 256 8.06 16.45 -7.38
N LEU A 257 9.22 17.02 -7.02
CA LEU A 257 9.32 18.44 -6.67
C LEU A 257 8.91 19.35 -7.84
N ASN A 258 9.30 19.01 -9.07
CA ASN A 258 8.88 19.75 -10.27
C ASN A 258 7.36 19.67 -10.50
N THR A 259 6.75 18.50 -10.29
CA THR A 259 5.28 18.35 -10.34
C THR A 259 4.60 19.21 -9.29
N VAL A 260 5.08 19.20 -8.04
CA VAL A 260 4.51 20.02 -6.96
C VAL A 260 4.64 21.50 -7.28
N GLU A 261 5.83 21.98 -7.64
CA GLU A 261 6.12 23.36 -8.04
C GLU A 261 5.20 23.85 -9.17
N ASN A 262 4.96 23.03 -10.20
CA ASN A 262 4.11 23.40 -11.33
C ASN A 262 2.63 23.49 -10.97
N ASN A 263 2.13 22.57 -10.14
CA ASN A 263 0.76 22.63 -9.64
C ASN A 263 0.56 23.86 -8.72
N LEU A 264 1.53 24.18 -7.86
CA LEU A 264 1.50 25.37 -7.01
C LEU A 264 1.38 26.66 -7.83
N LYS A 265 2.12 26.79 -8.94
CA LYS A 265 2.02 27.95 -9.86
C LYS A 265 0.63 28.14 -10.46
N SER A 266 -0.12 27.05 -10.65
CA SER A 266 -1.49 27.08 -11.19
C SER A 266 -2.58 27.34 -10.14
N SER A 267 -2.23 27.32 -8.85
CA SER A 267 -3.16 27.44 -7.73
C SER A 267 -3.24 28.88 -7.18
N SER A 268 -4.40 29.25 -6.64
CA SER A 268 -4.50 30.48 -5.85
C SER A 268 -3.79 30.30 -4.51
N HIS A 269 -3.02 31.32 -4.12
CA HIS A 269 -2.17 31.29 -2.93
C HIS A 269 -2.98 30.95 -1.65
N GLY A 270 -2.66 29.82 -1.03
CA GLY A 270 -3.23 29.40 0.27
C GLY A 270 -4.48 28.53 0.21
N SER A 271 -5.01 28.22 -0.99
CA SER A 271 -6.07 27.23 -1.13
C SER A 271 -5.51 25.79 -1.16
N SER A 272 -6.40 24.80 -1.02
CA SER A 272 -6.02 23.41 -1.22
C SER A 272 -5.73 23.12 -2.69
N VAL A 273 -4.62 22.43 -2.94
CA VAL A 273 -4.10 22.22 -4.30
C VAL A 273 -4.50 20.85 -4.82
N TYR A 274 -4.57 19.86 -3.91
CA TYR A 274 -4.83 18.46 -4.22
C TYR A 274 -6.07 17.89 -3.51
N GLY A 275 -6.86 18.74 -2.85
CA GLY A 275 -7.75 18.37 -1.75
C GLY A 275 -6.95 18.14 -0.46
N GLU A 276 -7.57 18.28 0.71
CA GLU A 276 -6.84 18.20 1.99
C GLU A 276 -6.14 16.84 2.16
N CYS A 277 -6.72 15.74 1.66
CA CYS A 277 -6.06 14.42 1.57
C CYS A 277 -4.72 14.47 0.80
N GLY A 278 -4.72 15.02 -0.41
CA GLY A 278 -3.51 15.11 -1.24
C GLY A 278 -2.49 16.10 -0.69
N ASP A 279 -2.95 17.20 -0.08
CA ASP A 279 -2.08 18.17 0.59
C ASP A 279 -1.38 17.55 1.82
N VAL A 280 -2.07 16.71 2.60
CA VAL A 280 -1.46 15.93 3.69
C VAL A 280 -0.39 14.96 3.18
N ALA A 281 -0.65 14.26 2.07
CA ALA A 281 0.31 13.34 1.46
C ALA A 281 1.58 14.07 0.99
N VAL A 282 1.41 15.20 0.28
CA VAL A 282 2.53 16.01 -0.21
C VAL A 282 3.31 16.62 0.95
N TRP A 283 2.63 17.15 1.97
CA TRP A 283 3.28 17.69 3.18
C TRP A 283 4.10 16.62 3.92
N SER A 284 3.53 15.43 4.15
CA SER A 284 4.26 14.34 4.84
C SER A 284 5.53 13.94 4.07
N THR A 285 5.40 13.80 2.75
CA THR A 285 6.51 13.47 1.84
C THR A 285 7.60 14.55 1.87
N LEU A 286 7.22 15.84 1.77
CA LEU A 286 8.17 16.95 1.85
C LEU A 286 8.87 17.01 3.22
N LYS A 287 8.17 16.70 4.31
CA LYS A 287 8.73 16.67 5.67
C LYS A 287 9.77 15.57 5.83
N GLN A 288 9.53 14.38 5.24
CA GLN A 288 10.52 13.29 5.16
C GLN A 288 11.74 13.70 4.31
N LEU A 289 11.51 14.27 3.12
CA LEU A 289 12.60 14.71 2.23
C LEU A 289 13.48 15.81 2.85
N LEU A 290 12.88 16.77 3.58
CA LEU A 290 13.60 17.78 4.36
C LEU A 290 14.49 17.15 5.44
N ALA A 291 13.98 16.13 6.17
CA ALA A 291 14.77 15.40 7.16
C ALA A 291 15.94 14.61 6.54
N GLN A 292 15.84 14.25 5.25
CA GLN A 292 16.91 13.64 4.45
C GLN A 292 17.86 14.67 3.81
N GLY A 293 17.69 15.97 4.08
CA GLY A 293 18.54 17.05 3.57
C GLY A 293 18.21 17.55 2.16
N VAL A 294 17.04 17.20 1.61
CA VAL A 294 16.59 17.70 0.30
C VAL A 294 16.19 19.18 0.43
N THR A 295 16.76 20.02 -0.43
CA THR A 295 16.42 21.46 -0.48
C THR A 295 15.16 21.68 -1.32
N LEU A 296 14.23 22.48 -0.81
CA LEU A 296 12.98 22.85 -1.50
C LEU A 296 13.12 24.20 -2.23
N THR A 297 12.32 24.42 -3.26
CA THR A 297 12.20 25.72 -3.94
C THR A 297 11.54 26.76 -3.01
N PRO A 298 11.70 28.08 -3.26
CA PRO A 298 11.03 29.10 -2.44
C PRO A 298 9.50 28.99 -2.42
N LEU A 299 8.87 28.61 -3.54
CA LEU A 299 7.42 28.44 -3.64
C LEU A 299 6.94 27.20 -2.86
N VAL A 300 7.59 26.05 -3.04
CA VAL A 300 7.27 24.83 -2.26
C VAL A 300 7.55 25.04 -0.77
N THR A 301 8.61 25.78 -0.41
CA THR A 301 8.92 26.14 0.99
C THR A 301 7.83 27.00 1.60
N LYS A 302 7.35 28.03 0.89
CA LYS A 302 6.26 28.90 1.34
C LYS A 302 4.96 28.11 1.56
N TRP A 303 4.62 27.21 0.64
CA TRP A 303 3.45 26.33 0.79
C TRP A 303 3.62 25.33 1.92
N PHE A 304 4.80 24.70 2.03
CA PHE A 304 5.12 23.73 3.07
C PHE A 304 4.97 24.36 4.46
N ASN A 305 5.53 25.55 4.68
CA ASN A 305 5.43 26.26 5.96
C ASN A 305 3.98 26.58 6.33
N LEU A 306 3.14 26.99 5.35
CA LEU A 306 1.72 27.23 5.57
C LEU A 306 0.96 25.95 5.98
N ARG A 307 1.28 24.82 5.33
CA ARG A 307 0.68 23.52 5.67
C ARG A 307 1.23 22.95 6.98
N ASP A 308 2.49 23.20 7.32
CA ASP A 308 3.08 22.77 8.59
C ASP A 308 2.42 23.45 9.79
N THR A 309 1.98 24.71 9.68
CA THR A 309 1.20 25.38 10.73
C THR A 309 -0.22 24.83 10.92
N ILE A 310 -0.75 24.08 9.95
CA ILE A 310 -2.09 23.47 9.98
C ILE A 310 -2.01 22.00 10.43
N PHE A 311 -0.98 21.28 9.98
CA PHE A 311 -0.84 19.83 10.15
C PHE A 311 0.09 19.39 11.30
N SER A 312 0.93 20.28 11.85
CA SER A 312 1.77 19.93 12.99
C SER A 312 0.97 19.87 14.30
N PRO A 313 1.08 18.80 15.12
CA PRO A 313 0.22 18.56 16.29
C PRO A 313 0.37 19.55 17.45
N ASN A 314 1.31 20.49 17.38
CA ASN A 314 1.58 21.49 18.42
C ASN A 314 1.00 22.89 18.11
N SER A 315 0.28 23.07 17.01
CA SER A 315 -0.44 24.32 16.74
C SER A 315 -1.66 24.43 17.67
N SER A 316 -1.49 25.10 18.81
CA SER A 316 -2.63 25.46 19.66
C SER A 316 -3.62 26.33 18.86
N PRO A 317 -4.94 26.06 18.89
CA PRO A 317 -5.91 26.98 18.34
C PRO A 317 -5.93 28.23 19.22
N THR A 318 -5.29 29.31 18.78
CA THR A 318 -5.46 30.63 19.40
C THR A 318 -6.92 31.04 19.22
N ALA A 319 -7.66 31.06 20.32
CA ALA A 319 -9.08 31.37 20.34
C ALA A 319 -9.35 32.85 20.05
N SER A 320 -9.42 33.23 18.77
CA SER A 320 -10.08 34.46 18.31
C SER A 320 -10.31 34.45 16.79
N ASN A 321 -11.32 33.71 16.34
CA ASN A 321 -12.23 34.19 15.29
C ASN A 321 -13.52 33.36 15.32
N THR A 322 -14.40 33.74 16.23
CA THR A 322 -15.81 33.36 16.20
C THR A 322 -16.42 33.79 14.88
N ARG A 323 -16.76 32.80 14.05
CA ARG A 323 -18.05 32.68 13.35
C ARG A 323 -18.82 34.01 13.24
N SER A 324 -18.45 34.84 12.27
CA SER A 324 -19.37 35.87 11.77
C SER A 324 -20.54 35.15 11.11
N GLU A 325 -21.72 35.24 11.70
CA GLU A 325 -22.96 34.82 11.06
C GLU A 325 -23.14 35.61 9.76
N PHE A 326 -23.11 34.91 8.62
CA PHE A 326 -23.71 35.43 7.39
C PHE A 326 -24.92 34.59 7.05
N THR A 327 -26.05 35.03 7.59
CA THR A 327 -27.41 34.63 7.21
C THR A 327 -27.54 34.69 5.69
N ILE A 328 -27.82 33.55 5.06
CA ILE A 328 -28.23 33.51 3.66
C ILE A 328 -29.62 34.15 3.57
N LYS A 329 -29.66 35.45 3.24
CA LYS A 329 -30.88 36.07 2.70
C LYS A 329 -30.99 35.69 1.23
N ASN A 330 -32.01 34.88 0.92
CA ASN A 330 -32.51 34.74 -0.44
C ASN A 330 -33.00 36.10 -0.93
N VAL A 331 -32.36 36.70 -1.93
CA VAL A 331 -32.97 37.65 -2.87
C VAL A 331 -32.41 37.38 -4.27
N SER A 332 -33.27 37.57 -5.25
CA SER A 332 -33.12 37.31 -6.68
C SER A 332 -32.11 38.21 -7.41
N THR A 333 -31.75 37.75 -8.61
CA THR A 333 -31.28 38.50 -9.78
C THR A 333 -31.78 39.95 -9.89
N THR A 334 -30.88 40.88 -10.22
CA THR A 334 -30.88 41.74 -11.44
C THR A 334 -29.58 42.55 -11.50
N ASP A 335 -28.91 42.50 -12.65
CA ASP A 335 -28.33 43.58 -13.48
C ASP A 335 -27.66 44.86 -12.90
N ASP A 336 -26.78 45.38 -13.77
CA ASP A 336 -26.23 46.74 -13.90
C ASP A 336 -25.02 47.22 -13.08
N GLU A 337 -24.00 47.66 -13.86
CA GLU A 337 -23.21 48.91 -13.79
C GLU A 337 -22.61 49.39 -12.45
N GLU A 338 -21.50 50.13 -12.36
CA GLU A 338 -20.38 50.60 -13.19
C GLU A 338 -19.58 51.48 -12.18
N ASN A 339 -18.36 51.93 -12.52
CA ASN A 339 -17.66 53.06 -11.85
C ASN A 339 -17.16 52.88 -10.40
N ARG A 340 -16.16 53.63 -9.91
CA ARG A 340 -14.88 54.18 -10.47
C ARG A 340 -14.19 54.94 -9.32
N TYR A 341 -12.84 55.04 -9.31
CA TYR A 341 -12.01 56.08 -8.64
C TYR A 341 -12.21 56.35 -7.12
N ASN A 342 -11.20 56.34 -6.24
CA ASN A 342 -9.94 57.11 -6.20
C ASN A 342 -9.04 56.47 -5.10
N GLU A 343 -7.74 56.26 -5.32
CA GLU A 343 -6.65 57.24 -5.08
C GLU A 343 -6.57 57.84 -3.67
N LEU A 344 -5.47 57.60 -2.95
CA LEU A 344 -4.42 58.60 -2.65
C LEU A 344 -3.29 58.01 -1.76
N ASN A 345 -2.10 57.83 -2.36
CA ASN A 345 -0.81 58.48 -2.00
C ASN A 345 -0.56 58.86 -0.50
N VAL A 346 0.59 58.56 0.15
CA VAL A 346 1.91 59.23 0.01
C VAL A 346 2.99 58.60 0.96
N ASN A 347 4.25 58.43 0.49
CA ASN A 347 5.62 58.54 1.12
C ASN A 347 5.90 58.27 2.64
N GLN A 348 7.10 57.96 3.18
CA GLN A 348 8.50 57.81 2.68
C GLN A 348 9.39 57.04 3.71
N LYS A 349 10.61 56.63 3.31
CA LYS A 349 11.79 56.18 4.14
C LYS A 349 12.58 57.41 4.70
N PRO A 350 13.71 57.37 5.49
CA PRO A 350 14.77 56.32 5.60
C PRO A 350 15.59 56.17 6.95
N GLY A 351 16.61 55.28 6.94
CA GLY A 351 17.83 55.28 7.80
C GLY A 351 17.73 54.80 9.27
N GLU A 352 18.78 54.39 10.00
CA GLU A 352 20.18 54.05 9.69
C GLU A 352 20.84 53.21 10.85
N ILE A 353 21.84 52.38 10.51
CA ILE A 353 23.09 51.99 11.23
C ILE A 353 23.13 51.93 12.79
N SER A 354 23.54 50.77 13.39
CA SER A 354 24.67 50.64 14.37
C SER A 354 24.72 49.33 15.19
N ALA A 355 25.94 48.91 15.58
CA ALA A 355 26.32 47.88 16.57
C ALA A 355 27.74 48.22 17.10
N PRO A 356 28.48 47.43 17.93
CA PRO A 356 28.15 46.57 19.09
C PRO A 356 29.08 46.79 20.34
N VAL A 357 28.67 46.44 21.58
CA VAL A 357 29.55 46.31 22.79
C VAL A 357 28.94 45.25 23.76
N GLN A 358 29.50 44.05 23.98
CA GLN A 358 30.56 43.59 24.91
C GLN A 358 30.37 43.72 26.45
N SER A 359 30.24 42.55 27.13
CA SER A 359 30.87 42.18 28.43
C SER A 359 30.77 40.63 28.58
N LYS A 360 31.83 39.81 28.83
CA LYS A 360 32.78 39.70 29.98
C LYS A 360 32.05 39.43 31.30
N THR A 361 32.36 38.44 32.16
CA THR A 361 33.44 37.42 32.29
C THR A 361 32.95 36.30 33.28
N LYS A 362 33.62 35.18 33.65
CA LYS A 362 35.03 34.71 33.55
C LYS A 362 35.12 33.15 33.50
N MET A 363 36.35 32.62 33.55
CA MET A 363 36.81 31.22 33.42
C MET A 363 36.92 30.43 34.74
N SER A 364 36.89 29.08 34.68
CA SER A 364 37.94 28.14 35.12
C SER A 364 37.54 26.69 34.76
N SER A 365 38.40 25.70 34.52
CA SER A 365 39.85 25.65 34.20
C SER A 365 40.15 24.30 33.52
N THR A 366 41.05 24.27 32.54
CA THR A 366 41.54 23.05 31.85
C THR A 366 42.82 22.53 32.53
N PRO A 367 43.27 21.30 32.21
CA PRO A 367 44.40 21.20 31.28
C PRO A 367 44.23 20.19 30.14
N GLN A 368 44.74 20.57 28.96
CA GLN A 368 45.10 19.68 27.84
C GLN A 368 46.39 18.91 28.20
N CYS A 369 46.94 17.94 27.45
CA CYS A 369 47.16 17.78 26.00
C CYS A 369 47.65 16.31 25.77
N SER A 370 47.74 15.70 24.59
CA SER A 370 48.09 16.25 23.28
C SER A 370 47.72 15.34 22.10
N SER A 371 47.85 15.89 20.88
CA SER A 371 47.38 15.36 19.60
C SER A 371 48.29 14.31 18.93
N LYS A 372 47.72 13.51 18.01
CA LYS A 372 48.11 13.47 16.57
C LYS A 372 47.34 12.43 15.72
N ASN A 373 47.34 12.67 14.40
CA ASN A 373 47.11 11.72 13.28
C ASN A 373 45.69 11.32 12.86
N SER A 374 44.79 12.29 12.71
CA SER A 374 43.68 12.21 11.74
C SER A 374 44.22 12.32 10.29
N LYS A 375 44.76 11.23 9.72
CA LYS A 375 45.10 11.14 8.27
C LYS A 375 45.37 9.74 7.67
N ASN A 376 45.32 8.66 8.46
CA ASN A 376 45.61 7.30 7.96
C ASN A 376 44.40 6.39 7.70
N GLU A 377 43.19 6.72 8.18
CA GLU A 377 42.03 5.82 8.02
C GLU A 377 41.34 5.94 6.65
N LEU A 378 41.45 7.09 5.96
CA LEU A 378 40.92 7.26 4.59
C LEU A 378 41.78 6.62 3.48
N LYS A 379 42.87 5.91 3.80
CA LYS A 379 43.65 5.12 2.82
C LYS A 379 43.52 3.60 2.99
N ALA A 380 42.81 3.13 4.01
CA ALA A 380 42.61 1.71 4.29
C ALA A 380 41.37 1.10 3.60
N LEU A 381 40.53 1.92 2.94
CA LEU A 381 39.27 1.50 2.33
C LEU A 381 39.28 1.47 0.78
N GLU A 382 40.35 1.95 0.13
CA GLU A 382 40.48 1.97 -1.34
C GLU A 382 41.42 0.88 -1.91
N GLN A 383 41.99 0.01 -1.06
CA GLN A 383 42.86 -1.11 -1.46
C GLN A 383 42.23 -2.50 -1.25
N ARG A 384 40.91 -2.61 -1.49
CA ARG A 384 40.22 -3.91 -1.67
C ARG A 384 39.36 -3.98 -2.94
N ASN A 385 39.76 -3.27 -4.00
CA ASN A 385 39.39 -3.63 -5.37
C ASN A 385 40.52 -4.45 -5.99
N GLY A 386 40.40 -5.78 -5.93
CA GLY A 386 41.38 -6.70 -6.47
C GLY A 386 40.92 -8.15 -6.39
N SER A 387 40.68 -8.74 -7.56
CA SER A 387 40.53 -10.18 -7.81
C SER A 387 39.28 -10.87 -7.24
N ILE A 388 38.26 -11.01 -8.08
CA ILE A 388 37.21 -12.03 -7.91
C ILE A 388 37.87 -13.42 -8.05
N PRO A 389 37.75 -14.33 -7.06
CA PRO A 389 38.16 -15.71 -7.25
C PRO A 389 37.13 -16.43 -8.15
N PRO A 390 37.54 -17.14 -9.22
CA PRO A 390 36.62 -17.86 -10.09
C PRO A 390 36.22 -19.20 -9.45
N ASN A 391 35.25 -19.15 -8.53
CA ASN A 391 34.20 -20.16 -8.32
C ASN A 391 33.43 -19.86 -7.01
N SER A 392 32.27 -19.22 -7.15
CA SER A 392 31.09 -19.58 -6.36
C SER A 392 29.99 -19.88 -7.37
N GLU A 393 29.65 -21.14 -7.54
CA GLU A 393 28.57 -21.55 -8.44
C GLU A 393 27.26 -20.92 -7.95
N SER A 394 26.66 -20.05 -8.77
CA SER A 394 25.32 -19.54 -8.49
C SER A 394 24.35 -20.70 -8.57
N LYS A 395 23.96 -21.25 -7.40
CA LYS A 395 22.98 -22.31 -7.24
C LYS A 395 21.70 -21.90 -8.01
N THR A 396 21.49 -22.53 -9.15
CA THR A 396 20.35 -22.24 -10.01
C THR A 396 19.12 -22.85 -9.35
N LEU A 397 18.26 -22.00 -8.80
CA LEU A 397 17.03 -22.43 -8.13
C LEU A 397 16.03 -22.96 -9.16
N LEU A 398 15.32 -24.00 -8.77
CA LEU A 398 14.25 -24.64 -9.52
C LEU A 398 13.01 -23.73 -9.48
N ASP A 399 12.41 -23.49 -10.63
CA ASP A 399 11.10 -22.83 -10.70
C ASP A 399 9.96 -23.87 -10.65
N ARG A 400 8.72 -23.39 -10.79
CA ARG A 400 7.54 -24.25 -10.86
C ARG A 400 7.64 -25.31 -11.97
N HIS A 401 8.14 -24.96 -13.14
CA HIS A 401 8.21 -25.89 -14.26
C HIS A 401 9.25 -26.98 -14.00
N GLY A 402 10.39 -26.63 -13.41
CA GLY A 402 11.35 -27.59 -12.90
C GLY A 402 10.77 -28.53 -11.84
N LEU A 403 9.94 -28.01 -10.91
CA LEU A 403 9.23 -28.85 -9.94
C LEU A 403 8.26 -29.82 -10.63
N GLU A 404 7.44 -29.34 -11.55
CA GLU A 404 6.50 -30.15 -12.34
C GLU A 404 7.24 -31.29 -13.08
N ASN A 405 8.42 -31.01 -13.65
CA ASN A 405 9.27 -32.03 -14.27
C ASN A 405 9.79 -33.08 -13.27
N ILE A 406 10.10 -32.70 -12.02
CA ILE A 406 10.47 -33.66 -10.95
C ILE A 406 9.25 -34.50 -10.53
N LEU A 407 8.07 -33.91 -10.36
CA LEU A 407 6.87 -34.68 -10.02
C LEU A 407 6.55 -35.72 -11.11
N ASN A 408 6.64 -35.32 -12.37
CA ASN A 408 6.48 -36.22 -13.52
C ASN A 408 7.54 -37.34 -13.54
N SER A 409 8.81 -37.05 -13.28
CA SER A 409 9.88 -38.07 -13.28
C SER A 409 9.75 -39.08 -12.13
N LEU A 410 9.13 -38.67 -11.01
CA LEU A 410 8.79 -39.54 -9.88
C LEU A 410 7.49 -40.34 -10.07
N GLY A 411 6.77 -40.15 -11.19
CA GLY A 411 5.46 -40.76 -11.41
C GLY A 411 4.41 -40.31 -10.37
N ILE A 412 4.49 -39.06 -9.93
CA ILE A 412 3.53 -38.42 -9.03
C ILE A 412 2.43 -37.78 -9.87
N ALA A 413 1.20 -38.28 -9.71
CA ALA A 413 0.03 -37.65 -10.33
C ALA A 413 -0.36 -36.39 -9.53
N TYR A 414 -0.50 -35.27 -10.23
CA TYR A 414 -0.87 -34.00 -9.62
C TYR A 414 -1.94 -33.25 -10.41
N GLU A 415 -2.67 -32.38 -9.72
CA GLU A 415 -3.55 -31.38 -10.33
C GLU A 415 -3.04 -29.99 -9.98
N THR A 416 -3.05 -29.05 -10.91
CA THR A 416 -2.68 -27.66 -10.65
C THR A 416 -3.87 -26.74 -10.85
N ARG A 417 -4.12 -25.85 -9.89
CA ARG A 417 -5.12 -24.78 -9.97
C ARG A 417 -4.45 -23.42 -9.87
N GLU A 418 -4.57 -22.60 -10.93
CA GLU A 418 -4.18 -21.20 -10.91
C GLU A 418 -5.14 -20.36 -10.07
N HIS A 419 -4.62 -19.34 -9.38
CA HIS A 419 -5.40 -18.35 -8.63
C HIS A 419 -4.63 -17.01 -8.57
N PRO A 420 -5.28 -15.89 -8.19
CA PRO A 420 -4.55 -14.66 -7.88
C PRO A 420 -3.45 -14.90 -6.83
N PRO A 421 -2.41 -14.05 -6.76
CA PRO A 421 -1.41 -14.13 -5.69
C PRO A 421 -2.10 -14.04 -4.32
N VAL A 422 -1.96 -15.08 -3.51
CA VAL A 422 -2.42 -15.10 -2.10
C VAL A 422 -1.22 -15.09 -1.16
N MET A 423 -1.40 -14.58 0.07
CA MET A 423 -0.35 -14.58 1.10
C MET A 423 -0.74 -15.39 2.34
N THR A 424 -2.03 -15.68 2.50
CA THR A 424 -2.57 -16.48 3.60
C THR A 424 -3.32 -17.70 3.08
N ALA A 425 -3.32 -18.79 3.87
CA ALA A 425 -4.08 -19.98 3.54
C ALA A 425 -5.61 -19.74 3.60
N LEU A 426 -6.08 -18.74 4.34
CA LEU A 426 -7.50 -18.37 4.37
C LEU A 426 -7.93 -17.69 3.06
N GLU A 427 -7.11 -16.80 2.50
CA GLU A 427 -7.31 -16.27 1.14
C GLU A 427 -7.30 -17.38 0.09
N LEU A 428 -6.40 -18.36 0.23
CA LEU A 428 -6.35 -19.51 -0.68
C LEU A 428 -7.68 -20.26 -0.73
N VAL A 429 -8.26 -20.60 0.43
CA VAL A 429 -9.57 -21.30 0.52
C VAL A 429 -10.68 -20.51 -0.20
N ASN A 430 -10.69 -19.19 -0.11
CA ASN A 430 -11.67 -18.36 -0.85
C ASN A 430 -11.52 -18.42 -2.38
N HIS A 431 -10.34 -18.79 -2.89
CA HIS A 431 -10.07 -18.95 -4.32
C HIS A 431 -10.14 -20.40 -4.81
N VAL A 432 -9.82 -21.39 -3.98
CA VAL A 432 -9.92 -22.81 -4.34
C VAL A 432 -11.28 -23.43 -4.00
N GLY A 433 -12.06 -22.83 -3.10
CA GLY A 433 -13.46 -23.21 -2.83
C GLY A 433 -13.59 -24.70 -2.51
N ASP A 434 -14.50 -25.38 -3.21
CA ASP A 434 -14.80 -26.81 -3.01
C ASP A 434 -13.75 -27.76 -3.67
N TRP A 435 -12.49 -27.36 -3.85
CA TRP A 435 -11.48 -28.25 -4.44
C TRP A 435 -11.16 -29.38 -3.45
N PRO A 436 -11.39 -30.67 -3.81
CA PRO A 436 -11.23 -31.77 -2.85
C PRO A 436 -9.76 -31.98 -2.47
N GLY A 437 -9.42 -31.58 -1.25
CA GLY A 437 -8.09 -31.74 -0.67
C GLY A 437 -8.01 -31.18 0.75
N LEU A 438 -6.97 -31.58 1.48
CA LEU A 438 -6.55 -30.88 2.68
C LEU A 438 -5.71 -29.69 2.22
N HIS A 439 -6.29 -28.49 2.23
CA HIS A 439 -5.54 -27.27 1.96
C HIS A 439 -4.55 -27.03 3.11
N MET A 440 -3.25 -27.03 2.79
CA MET A 440 -2.17 -26.95 3.77
C MET A 440 -1.57 -25.54 3.84
N LYS A 441 -1.21 -25.11 5.05
CA LYS A 441 -0.40 -23.91 5.32
C LYS A 441 0.98 -24.33 5.84
N ASN A 442 1.98 -23.52 5.50
CA ASN A 442 3.38 -23.80 5.84
C ASN A 442 3.94 -22.67 6.70
N LEU A 443 4.59 -23.01 7.82
CA LEU A 443 5.28 -22.07 8.69
C LEU A 443 6.78 -22.40 8.69
N PHE A 444 7.62 -21.42 8.38
CA PHE A 444 9.07 -21.57 8.44
C PHE A 444 9.62 -20.98 9.73
N LEU A 445 10.07 -21.84 10.64
CA LEU A 445 10.43 -21.53 12.02
C LEU A 445 11.90 -21.84 12.29
N ARG A 446 12.43 -21.27 13.38
CA ARG A 446 13.76 -21.59 13.92
C ARG A 446 13.76 -21.67 15.44
N ASP A 447 14.54 -22.61 15.98
CA ASP A 447 14.91 -22.58 17.40
C ASP A 447 15.97 -21.49 17.64
N LYS A 448 15.66 -20.58 18.56
CA LYS A 448 16.56 -19.51 19.00
C LYS A 448 17.90 -20.02 19.55
N LYS A 449 17.95 -21.23 20.13
CA LYS A 449 19.18 -21.78 20.73
C LYS A 449 19.97 -22.70 19.79
N LYS A 450 19.34 -23.76 19.27
CA LYS A 450 20.03 -24.72 18.39
C LYS A 450 20.28 -24.17 16.97
N ARG A 451 19.64 -23.06 16.60
CA ARG A 451 19.55 -22.52 15.22
C ARG A 451 18.95 -23.50 14.20
N GLN A 452 18.36 -24.60 14.66
CA GLN A 452 17.66 -25.57 13.83
C GLN A 452 16.49 -24.90 13.12
N LEU A 453 16.39 -25.11 11.80
CA LEU A 453 15.27 -24.67 10.98
C LEU A 453 14.19 -25.75 10.95
N TYR A 454 12.93 -25.33 10.92
CA TYR A 454 11.77 -26.22 10.84
C TYR A 454 10.80 -25.71 9.77
N LEU A 455 10.32 -26.61 8.92
CA LEU A 455 9.19 -26.37 8.04
C LEU A 455 7.99 -27.13 8.59
N VAL A 456 6.95 -26.40 9.01
CA VAL A 456 5.75 -26.97 9.63
C VAL A 456 4.60 -26.85 8.66
N ALA A 457 4.16 -27.97 8.09
CA ALA A 457 3.03 -28.05 7.18
C ALA A 457 1.80 -28.66 7.90
N THR A 458 0.70 -27.91 7.93
CA THR A 458 -0.52 -28.31 8.64
C THR A 458 -1.77 -27.81 7.92
N ARG A 459 -2.95 -28.37 8.23
CA ARG A 459 -4.22 -27.93 7.64
C ARG A 459 -4.43 -26.43 7.88
N HIS A 460 -5.03 -25.73 6.92
CA HIS A 460 -5.23 -24.28 6.97
C HIS A 460 -5.96 -23.81 8.26
N ASN A 461 -6.90 -24.60 8.77
CA ASN A 461 -7.71 -24.35 9.98
C ASN A 461 -7.12 -24.94 11.28
N ALA A 462 -5.90 -25.50 11.24
CA ALA A 462 -5.24 -26.02 12.43
C ALA A 462 -4.60 -24.91 13.28
N LYS A 463 -4.73 -24.99 14.61
CA LYS A 463 -4.17 -24.00 15.56
C LYS A 463 -2.73 -24.35 15.93
N VAL A 464 -1.77 -23.54 15.50
CA VAL A 464 -0.34 -23.74 15.82
C VAL A 464 0.10 -22.87 16.99
N GLN A 465 0.07 -23.44 18.20
CA GLN A 465 0.63 -22.80 19.39
C GLN A 465 2.14 -23.06 19.50
N LEU A 466 2.97 -22.05 19.20
CA LEU A 466 4.44 -22.17 19.16
C LEU A 466 5.05 -22.74 20.45
N ASN A 467 4.49 -22.44 21.62
CA ASN A 467 4.95 -22.98 22.90
C ASN A 467 4.70 -24.49 23.04
N SER A 468 3.56 -24.98 22.56
CA SER A 468 3.21 -26.41 22.58
C SER A 468 4.00 -27.18 21.53
N LEU A 469 4.10 -26.62 20.32
CA LEU A 469 4.95 -27.15 19.25
C LEU A 469 6.42 -27.22 19.69
N GLY A 470 6.93 -26.19 20.38
CA GLY A 470 8.29 -26.19 20.91
C GLY A 470 8.57 -27.36 21.86
N LYS A 471 7.62 -27.66 22.77
CA LYS A 471 7.70 -28.84 23.65
C LYS A 471 7.73 -30.15 22.86
N ALA A 472 6.86 -30.31 21.86
CA ALA A 472 6.81 -31.50 21.01
C ALA A 472 8.10 -31.71 20.18
N LEU A 473 8.74 -30.61 19.74
CA LEU A 473 10.00 -30.59 19.01
C LEU A 473 11.25 -30.52 19.92
N GLN A 474 11.09 -30.61 21.25
CA GLN A 474 12.16 -30.51 22.25
C GLN A 474 13.09 -29.28 22.06
N CYS A 475 12.47 -28.13 21.77
CA CYS A 475 13.12 -26.82 21.66
C CYS A 475 12.42 -25.78 22.56
N LYS A 476 13.16 -24.75 23.02
CA LYS A 476 12.67 -23.84 24.07
C LYS A 476 11.99 -22.57 23.55
N ASP A 477 12.44 -22.02 22.44
CA ASP A 477 11.98 -20.76 21.86
C ASP A 477 11.87 -20.93 20.34
N LEU A 478 10.67 -21.21 19.82
CA LEU A 478 10.36 -21.16 18.40
C LEU A 478 9.95 -19.74 18.00
N ARG A 479 10.48 -19.29 16.86
CA ARG A 479 10.09 -18.05 16.19
C ARG A 479 10.13 -18.25 14.68
N PHE A 480 9.50 -17.37 13.91
CA PHE A 480 9.71 -17.34 12.47
C PHE A 480 11.20 -17.14 12.12
N ALA A 481 11.64 -17.84 11.08
CA ALA A 481 12.93 -17.57 10.45
C ALA A 481 12.86 -16.28 9.62
N ASP A 482 14.01 -15.72 9.29
CA ASP A 482 14.13 -14.53 8.44
C ASP A 482 14.02 -14.89 6.95
N ALA A 483 13.78 -13.87 6.11
CA ALA A 483 13.61 -14.06 4.67
C ALA A 483 14.88 -14.60 3.99
N ASP A 484 16.06 -14.22 4.49
CA ASP A 484 17.34 -14.71 3.98
C ASP A 484 17.47 -16.23 4.20
N ALA A 485 17.24 -16.71 5.43
CA ALA A 485 17.21 -18.15 5.71
C ALA A 485 16.12 -18.89 4.92
N LEU A 486 14.97 -18.27 4.66
CA LEU A 486 13.93 -18.88 3.82
C LEU A 486 14.41 -19.06 2.37
N TYR A 487 15.03 -18.04 1.80
CA TYR A 487 15.54 -18.08 0.44
C TYR A 487 16.75 -19.02 0.29
N GLU A 488 17.70 -18.99 1.23
CA GLU A 488 18.89 -19.85 1.25
C GLU A 488 18.58 -21.35 1.37
N ASN A 489 17.45 -21.73 1.96
CA ASN A 489 17.12 -23.12 2.25
C ASN A 489 15.96 -23.66 1.38
N LEU A 490 14.93 -22.86 1.12
CA LEU A 490 13.76 -23.28 0.36
C LEU A 490 13.63 -22.60 -1.01
N GLY A 491 14.51 -21.65 -1.36
CA GLY A 491 14.54 -20.97 -2.66
C GLY A 491 13.35 -20.04 -2.95
N VAL A 492 12.53 -19.74 -1.94
CA VAL A 492 11.25 -19.00 -2.08
C VAL A 492 11.22 -17.75 -1.21
N GLN A 493 10.38 -16.79 -1.58
CA GLN A 493 10.10 -15.60 -0.77
C GLN A 493 8.97 -15.85 0.24
N PRO A 494 8.86 -15.03 1.31
CA PRO A 494 7.72 -15.07 2.23
C PRO A 494 6.39 -14.99 1.46
N GLY A 495 5.42 -15.83 1.84
CA GLY A 495 4.15 -16.00 1.12
C GLY A 495 4.16 -17.14 0.07
N SER A 496 5.32 -17.60 -0.40
CA SER A 496 5.45 -18.78 -1.28
C SER A 496 6.01 -20.02 -0.55
N VAL A 497 5.93 -20.05 0.78
CA VAL A 497 6.46 -21.15 1.63
C VAL A 497 5.72 -22.45 1.35
N SER A 498 6.46 -23.51 1.00
CA SER A 498 5.90 -24.80 0.57
C SER A 498 6.81 -25.97 0.92
N VAL A 499 6.22 -27.15 1.17
CA VAL A 499 6.95 -28.44 1.28
C VAL A 499 7.73 -28.76 0.01
N PHE A 500 7.27 -28.30 -1.16
CA PHE A 500 8.02 -28.46 -2.41
C PHE A 500 9.34 -27.68 -2.42
N GLY A 501 9.48 -26.66 -1.57
CA GLY A 501 10.74 -25.91 -1.39
C GLY A 501 11.89 -26.77 -0.85
N LEU A 502 11.61 -27.92 -0.24
CA LEU A 502 12.63 -28.88 0.24
C LEU A 502 13.49 -29.46 -0.89
N VAL A 503 13.09 -29.30 -2.16
CA VAL A 503 13.94 -29.60 -3.32
C VAL A 503 15.21 -28.75 -3.37
N HIS A 504 15.23 -27.62 -2.66
CA HIS A 504 16.39 -26.73 -2.55
C HIS A 504 17.29 -27.00 -1.34
N ASP A 505 16.85 -27.78 -0.35
CA ASP A 505 17.62 -28.06 0.87
C ASP A 505 18.49 -29.31 0.74
N ASP A 506 19.45 -29.22 -0.18
CA ASP A 506 20.52 -30.22 -0.40
C ASP A 506 21.31 -30.57 0.88
N GLN A 507 21.47 -29.60 1.78
CA GLN A 507 22.16 -29.78 3.05
C GLN A 507 21.27 -30.29 4.19
N HIS A 508 19.97 -30.55 3.94
CA HIS A 508 19.02 -31.10 4.91
C HIS A 508 18.99 -30.31 6.23
N ARG A 509 19.10 -28.98 6.15
CA ARG A 509 19.14 -28.06 7.30
C ARG A 509 17.75 -27.81 7.89
N VAL A 510 16.69 -28.15 7.17
CA VAL A 510 15.28 -27.94 7.52
C VAL A 510 14.64 -29.25 7.99
N ALA A 511 14.27 -29.29 9.28
CA ALA A 511 13.49 -30.40 9.82
C ALA A 511 12.02 -30.25 9.42
N LEU A 512 11.46 -31.24 8.73
CA LEU A 512 10.06 -31.24 8.32
C LEU A 512 9.14 -31.73 9.44
N VAL A 513 8.09 -30.97 9.71
CA VAL A 513 6.99 -31.33 10.59
C VAL A 513 5.71 -31.37 9.76
N LEU A 514 5.01 -32.50 9.78
CA LEU A 514 3.72 -32.67 9.12
C LEU A 514 2.60 -32.83 10.15
N ASP A 515 1.43 -32.31 9.80
CA ASP A 515 0.19 -32.61 10.51
C ASP A 515 -0.19 -34.09 10.34
N ASP A 516 -0.44 -34.76 11.46
CA ASP A 516 -0.77 -36.19 11.53
C ASP A 516 -2.01 -36.57 10.69
N ALA A 517 -2.88 -35.60 10.37
CA ALA A 517 -3.98 -35.79 9.42
C ALA A 517 -3.53 -36.28 8.02
N VAL A 518 -2.30 -35.98 7.59
CA VAL A 518 -1.71 -36.47 6.33
C VAL A 518 -1.46 -37.99 6.37
N ASN A 519 -1.36 -38.57 7.57
CA ASN A 519 -1.06 -39.99 7.78
C ASN A 519 -2.34 -40.86 7.96
N VAL A 520 -3.53 -40.26 7.90
CA VAL A 520 -4.82 -40.97 8.15
C VAL A 520 -5.30 -41.74 6.91
N ASP A 521 -5.22 -41.13 5.73
CA ASP A 521 -5.54 -41.77 4.45
C ASP A 521 -4.46 -41.43 3.42
N THR A 522 -3.91 -42.47 2.80
CA THR A 522 -2.86 -42.34 1.78
C THR A 522 -3.36 -41.78 0.44
N GLN A 523 -4.67 -41.91 0.16
CA GLN A 523 -5.30 -41.44 -1.08
C GLN A 523 -5.91 -40.04 -0.93
N GLN A 524 -6.09 -39.56 0.31
CA GLN A 524 -6.47 -38.17 0.58
C GLN A 524 -5.52 -37.22 -0.14
N ARG A 525 -6.10 -36.21 -0.79
CA ARG A 525 -5.33 -35.17 -1.49
C ARG A 525 -4.89 -34.09 -0.50
N VAL A 526 -3.71 -33.52 -0.73
CA VAL A 526 -3.08 -32.45 0.04
C VAL A 526 -2.54 -31.38 -0.91
N ASP A 527 -2.80 -30.12 -0.60
CA ASP A 527 -2.59 -29.01 -1.55
C ASP A 527 -1.57 -27.99 -1.04
N PHE A 528 -0.62 -27.61 -1.90
CA PHE A 528 0.51 -26.75 -1.59
C PHE A 528 0.87 -25.82 -2.75
N HIS A 529 1.45 -24.65 -2.47
CA HIS A 529 2.00 -23.77 -3.50
C HIS A 529 3.20 -24.39 -4.22
N PRO A 530 3.24 -24.41 -5.57
CA PRO A 530 4.33 -25.01 -6.35
C PRO A 530 5.47 -24.00 -6.56
N LEU A 531 6.11 -23.61 -5.45
CA LEU A 531 7.19 -22.58 -5.39
C LEU A 531 6.76 -21.15 -5.79
N VAL A 532 5.52 -20.96 -6.24
CA VAL A 532 4.90 -19.66 -6.57
C VAL A 532 3.53 -19.55 -5.91
N ASN A 533 3.14 -18.34 -5.48
CA ASN A 533 1.88 -18.09 -4.78
C ASN A 533 0.67 -17.79 -5.69
N THR A 534 0.82 -17.94 -7.01
CA THR A 534 -0.27 -17.79 -8.01
C THR A 534 -0.91 -19.12 -8.40
N ALA A 535 -0.48 -20.22 -7.80
CA ALA A 535 -1.03 -21.53 -8.06
C ALA A 535 -0.96 -22.42 -6.82
N SER A 536 -1.71 -23.50 -6.85
CA SER A 536 -1.60 -24.60 -5.91
C SER A 536 -1.55 -25.92 -6.69
N ILE A 537 -0.65 -26.80 -6.28
CA ILE A 537 -0.55 -28.19 -6.72
C ILE A 537 -1.15 -29.09 -5.64
N SER A 538 -2.01 -30.00 -6.08
CA SER A 538 -2.62 -31.04 -5.27
C SER A 538 -2.01 -32.39 -5.61
N VAL A 539 -1.63 -33.17 -4.60
CA VAL A 539 -1.08 -34.55 -4.73
C VAL A 539 -1.72 -35.46 -3.68
N THR A 540 -1.65 -36.79 -3.86
CA THR A 540 -2.06 -37.71 -2.77
C THR A 540 -1.05 -37.68 -1.61
N CYS A 541 -1.48 -38.02 -0.40
CA CYS A 541 -0.57 -38.20 0.74
C CYS A 541 0.54 -39.23 0.43
N SER A 542 0.20 -40.32 -0.27
CA SER A 542 1.17 -41.33 -0.75
C SER A 542 2.25 -40.73 -1.66
N ASP A 543 1.85 -39.86 -2.59
CA ASP A 543 2.74 -39.19 -3.54
C ASP A 543 3.58 -38.09 -2.88
N LEU A 544 3.01 -37.33 -1.93
CA LEU A 544 3.79 -36.44 -1.07
C LEU A 544 4.91 -37.23 -0.36
N MET A 545 4.60 -38.41 0.18
CA MET A 545 5.60 -39.27 0.81
C MET A 545 6.61 -39.86 -0.20
N LYS A 546 6.31 -39.95 -1.51
CA LYS A 546 7.33 -40.23 -2.55
C LYS A 546 8.25 -39.03 -2.75
N PHE A 547 7.69 -37.83 -2.89
CA PHE A 547 8.46 -36.58 -3.05
C PHE A 547 9.41 -36.34 -1.87
N LEU A 548 8.95 -36.52 -0.64
CA LEU A 548 9.76 -36.34 0.56
C LEU A 548 10.89 -37.37 0.68
N ARG A 549 10.68 -38.60 0.20
CA ARG A 549 11.75 -39.61 0.07
C ARG A 549 12.78 -39.21 -0.99
N TYR A 550 12.35 -38.64 -2.11
CA TYR A 550 13.26 -38.12 -3.14
C TYR A 550 14.12 -36.96 -2.63
N THR A 551 13.55 -36.03 -1.85
CA THR A 551 14.32 -34.93 -1.24
C THR A 551 15.10 -35.35 0.01
N GLY A 552 15.02 -36.61 0.46
CA GLY A 552 15.72 -37.09 1.66
C GLY A 552 15.14 -36.62 3.01
N HIS A 553 13.96 -35.98 3.01
CA HIS A 553 13.36 -35.38 4.20
C HIS A 553 12.37 -36.33 4.88
N VAL A 554 12.72 -36.81 6.09
CA VAL A 554 11.83 -37.62 6.93
C VAL A 554 10.93 -36.70 7.77
N PRO A 555 9.60 -36.75 7.64
CA PRO A 555 8.70 -35.91 8.41
C PRO A 555 8.53 -36.40 9.86
N GLN A 556 8.53 -35.46 10.82
CA GLN A 556 7.98 -35.69 12.15
C GLN A 556 6.47 -35.37 12.14
N PHE A 557 5.63 -36.38 12.37
CA PHE A 557 4.18 -36.19 12.48
C PHE A 557 3.80 -35.60 13.84
N ILE A 558 2.97 -34.56 13.83
CA ILE A 558 2.41 -33.92 15.02
C ILE A 558 0.91 -33.71 14.80
N LYS A 559 0.09 -34.12 15.76
CA LYS A 559 -1.33 -33.83 15.75
C LYS A 559 -1.58 -32.38 16.14
N PHE A 560 -2.32 -31.65 15.30
CA PHE A 560 -2.78 -30.30 15.59
C PHE A 560 -4.30 -30.28 15.80
N ASP A 561 -4.74 -29.47 16.76
CA ASP A 561 -6.15 -29.20 17.00
C ASP A 561 -6.71 -28.29 15.90
N VAL A 562 -7.94 -28.56 15.51
CA VAL A 562 -8.66 -27.81 14.45
C VAL A 562 -9.59 -26.80 15.13
N GLU A 563 -9.64 -25.57 14.62
CA GLU A 563 -10.67 -24.62 15.03
C GLU A 563 -11.98 -24.93 14.29
N GLU A 564 -13.07 -25.12 15.03
CA GLU A 564 -14.43 -25.10 14.45
C GLU A 564 -14.69 -23.68 13.91
N ILE A 565 -15.13 -23.59 12.66
CA ILE A 565 -15.37 -22.35 11.90
C ILE A 565 -16.85 -21.98 11.97
#